data_AF-A0A6L6X105-F1
#
_entry.id   AF-A0A6L6X105-F1
#
_cell.length_a   1.000
_cell.length_b   1.000
_cell.length_c   1.000
_cell.angle_alpha   90.00
_cell.angle_beta   90.00
_cell.angle_gamma   90.00
#
_symmetry.space_group_name_H-M   'P 1'
#
loop_
_entity.id
_entity.type
_entity.pdbx_description
1 polymer ?
#
loop_
_entity_poly.entity_id
_entity_poly.type
_entity_poly.pdbx_seq_one_letter_code
_entity_poly.pdbx_strand_id
1 'polypeptide(L)'
;MSAFRDAPVAPNEPANWLLKNPRFVVETFHDPDLAVHWYGNQVKQHAGHFDGDHAKRPETIEGMLAAALGTIKGNRDVVNGWWGKGGTTFFAIHLIACPNFWRPEHACPLGLR
;
A
#
# COMPACT_ATOMS: atom_id res chain seq x y z
N MET A 1 -1.41 6.10 -24.19
CA MET A 1 -1.14 6.32 -22.74
C MET A 1 -2.36 6.15 -21.83
N SER A 2 -3.62 6.21 -22.30
CA SER A 2 -4.80 5.97 -21.45
C SER A 2 -4.91 4.55 -20.88
N ALA A 3 -4.55 3.51 -21.65
CA ALA A 3 -4.70 2.12 -21.22
C ALA A 3 -3.98 1.79 -19.90
N PHE A 4 -2.73 2.25 -19.72
CA PHE A 4 -2.01 2.04 -18.46
C PHE A 4 -2.63 2.81 -17.30
N ARG A 5 -2.94 4.10 -17.54
CA ARG A 5 -3.44 5.02 -16.51
C ARG A 5 -4.75 4.53 -15.89
N ASP A 6 -5.60 3.91 -16.69
CA ASP A 6 -6.95 3.47 -16.29
C ASP A 6 -7.07 1.96 -16.05
N ALA A 7 -6.01 1.16 -16.29
CA ALA A 7 -6.04 -0.29 -16.05
C ALA A 7 -6.26 -0.59 -14.55
N PRO A 8 -7.25 -1.43 -14.18
CA PRO A 8 -7.64 -1.68 -12.78
C PRO A 8 -6.72 -2.68 -12.05
N VAL A 9 -5.49 -2.86 -12.54
CA VAL A 9 -4.48 -3.76 -11.97
C VAL A 9 -3.35 -2.96 -11.32
N ALA A 10 -2.75 -3.51 -10.28
CA ALA A 10 -1.56 -2.92 -9.68
C ALA A 10 -0.41 -2.89 -10.70
N PRO A 11 0.38 -1.79 -10.77
CA PRO A 11 1.58 -1.76 -11.59
C PRO A 11 2.67 -2.65 -10.99
N ASN A 12 3.54 -3.20 -11.84
CA ASN A 12 4.68 -4.01 -11.39
C ASN A 12 5.66 -3.23 -10.52
N GLU A 13 5.87 -1.96 -10.83
CA GLU A 13 6.65 -1.04 -10.00
C GLU A 13 5.69 -0.18 -9.14
N PRO A 14 5.76 -0.25 -7.80
CA PRO A 14 4.80 0.42 -6.92
C PRO A 14 4.71 1.93 -7.14
N ALA A 15 5.83 2.62 -7.30
CA ALA A 15 5.86 4.07 -7.52
C ALA A 15 5.04 4.50 -8.75
N ASN A 16 4.82 3.61 -9.74
CA ASN A 16 4.02 3.92 -10.91
C ASN A 16 2.52 4.05 -10.62
N TRP A 17 2.07 3.78 -9.39
CA TRP A 17 0.75 4.22 -8.92
C TRP A 17 0.56 5.74 -9.06
N LEU A 18 1.64 6.53 -8.90
CA LEU A 18 1.62 7.99 -9.08
C LEU A 18 1.33 8.42 -10.53
N LEU A 19 1.56 7.52 -11.50
CA LEU A 19 1.24 7.73 -12.91
C LEU A 19 -0.18 7.28 -13.26
N LYS A 20 -0.86 6.55 -12.37
CA LYS A 20 -2.22 6.06 -12.60
C LYS A 20 -3.25 7.15 -12.33
N ASN A 21 -4.49 6.89 -12.73
CA ASN A 21 -5.58 7.81 -12.48
C ASN A 21 -5.79 7.98 -10.96
N PRO A 22 -5.84 9.21 -10.41
CA PRO A 22 -6.05 9.45 -8.98
C PRO A 22 -7.33 8.81 -8.41
N ARG A 23 -8.31 8.44 -9.25
CA ARG A 23 -9.51 7.71 -8.81
C ARG A 23 -9.23 6.36 -8.13
N PHE A 24 -8.02 5.81 -8.27
CA PHE A 24 -7.61 4.59 -7.57
C PHE A 24 -7.07 4.85 -6.15
N VAL A 25 -6.85 6.11 -5.79
CA VAL A 25 -6.44 6.49 -4.43
C VAL A 25 -7.64 6.36 -3.52
N VAL A 26 -7.51 5.52 -2.49
CA VAL A 26 -8.57 5.30 -1.49
C VAL A 26 -8.44 6.29 -0.33
N GLU A 27 -7.22 6.70 0.01
CA GLU A 27 -6.94 7.64 1.09
C GLU A 27 -5.55 8.29 0.90
N THR A 28 -5.35 9.48 1.46
CA THR A 28 -4.07 10.20 1.47
C THR A 28 -3.71 10.68 2.88
N PHE A 29 -2.42 10.64 3.23
CA PHE A 29 -1.95 11.00 4.56
C PHE A 29 -0.73 11.94 4.49
N HIS A 30 -0.69 12.91 5.40
CA HIS A 30 0.49 13.74 5.66
C HIS A 30 1.24 13.33 6.93
N ASP A 31 0.60 12.53 7.79
CA ASP A 31 1.18 11.99 9.00
C ASP A 31 1.46 10.48 8.80
N PRO A 32 2.74 10.05 8.89
CA PRO A 32 3.10 8.63 8.80
C PRO A 32 2.38 7.73 9.81
N ASP A 33 2.12 8.21 11.02
CA ASP A 33 1.49 7.43 12.07
C ASP A 33 -0.01 7.19 11.75
N LEU A 34 -0.69 8.17 11.13
CA LEU A 34 -2.05 7.98 10.60
C LEU A 34 -2.09 7.00 9.42
N ALA A 35 -1.11 7.08 8.52
CA ALA A 35 -1.02 6.17 7.38
C ALA A 35 -0.87 4.71 7.83
N VAL A 36 0.01 4.45 8.80
CA VAL A 36 0.22 3.11 9.37
C VAL A 36 -1.00 2.63 10.15
N HIS A 37 -1.65 3.52 10.90
CA HIS A 37 -2.88 3.18 11.61
C HIS A 37 -3.97 2.72 10.63
N TRP A 38 -4.20 3.47 9.55
CA TRP A 38 -5.13 3.09 8.49
C TRP A 38 -4.75 1.74 7.86
N TYR A 39 -3.48 1.57 7.50
CA TYR A 39 -2.98 0.33 6.92
C TYR A 39 -3.19 -0.88 7.84
N GLY A 40 -2.93 -0.72 9.14
CA GLY A 40 -3.20 -1.76 10.13
C GLY A 40 -4.68 -2.11 10.27
N ASN A 41 -5.57 -1.12 10.17
CA ASN A 41 -7.01 -1.36 10.18
C ASN A 41 -7.46 -2.15 8.95
N GLN A 42 -6.95 -1.83 7.75
CA GLN A 42 -7.23 -2.59 6.53
C GLN A 42 -6.77 -4.05 6.68
N VAL A 43 -5.56 -4.28 7.19
CA VAL A 43 -5.04 -5.64 7.42
C VAL A 43 -5.92 -6.41 8.41
N LYS A 44 -6.27 -5.81 9.55
CA LYS A 44 -7.13 -6.46 10.57
C LYS A 44 -8.52 -6.78 10.04
N GLN A 45 -9.13 -5.88 9.26
CA GLN A 45 -10.44 -6.07 8.64
C GLN A 45 -10.45 -7.28 7.69
N HIS A 46 -9.35 -7.52 6.97
CA HIS A 46 -9.26 -8.59 5.97
C HIS A 46 -8.57 -9.86 6.48
N ALA A 47 -7.91 -9.85 7.63
CA ALA A 47 -7.09 -10.95 8.16
C ALA A 47 -7.81 -12.31 8.19
N GLY A 48 -9.12 -12.32 8.50
CA GLY A 48 -9.93 -13.54 8.51
C GLY A 48 -10.05 -14.26 7.16
N HIS A 49 -9.76 -13.56 6.05
CA HIS A 49 -9.77 -14.11 4.69
C HIS A 49 -8.41 -14.64 4.24
N PHE A 50 -7.32 -14.31 4.93
CA PHE A 50 -6.00 -14.75 4.51
C PHE A 50 -5.83 -16.26 4.74
N ASP A 51 -5.10 -16.91 3.85
CA ASP A 51 -4.90 -18.36 3.90
C ASP A 51 -3.98 -18.75 5.08
N GLY A 52 -2.85 -18.07 5.23
CA GLY A 52 -1.85 -18.38 6.24
C GLY A 52 -2.14 -17.83 7.64
N ASP A 53 -2.06 -18.68 8.66
CA ASP A 53 -2.27 -18.28 10.05
C ASP A 53 -1.17 -17.35 10.57
N HIS A 54 0.06 -17.51 10.08
CA HIS A 54 1.17 -16.62 10.45
C HIS A 54 0.83 -15.15 10.20
N ALA A 55 0.22 -14.84 9.05
CA ALA A 55 -0.11 -13.47 8.66
C ALA A 55 -1.19 -12.81 9.55
N LYS A 56 -1.90 -13.61 10.34
CA LYS A 56 -2.99 -13.16 11.23
C LYS A 56 -2.52 -13.01 12.67
N ARG A 57 -1.35 -13.56 13.01
CA ARG A 57 -0.84 -13.54 14.38
C ARG A 57 -0.57 -12.09 14.83
N PRO A 58 -1.04 -11.68 16.02
CA PRO A 58 -0.88 -10.30 16.50
C PRO A 58 0.57 -9.80 16.41
N GLU A 59 1.54 -10.60 16.83
CA GLU A 59 2.97 -10.25 16.80
C GLU A 59 3.50 -10.05 15.37
N THR A 60 2.94 -10.79 14.40
CA THR A 60 3.31 -10.65 12.98
C THR A 60 2.77 -9.35 12.41
N ILE A 61 1.52 -9.03 12.75
CA ILE A 61 0.90 -7.77 12.34
C ILE A 61 1.65 -6.59 12.99
N GLU A 62 1.97 -6.65 14.28
CA GLU A 62 2.71 -5.62 14.99
C GLU A 62 4.10 -5.37 14.39
N GLY A 63 4.86 -6.44 14.13
CA GLY A 63 6.18 -6.32 13.48
C GLY A 63 6.10 -5.71 12.08
N MET A 64 5.08 -6.09 11.30
CA MET A 64 4.82 -5.51 9.99
C MET A 64 4.47 -4.02 10.09
N LEU A 65 3.65 -3.60 11.06
CA LEU A 65 3.29 -2.19 11.26
C LEU A 65 4.50 -1.35 11.69
N ALA A 66 5.35 -1.87 12.57
CA ALA A 66 6.60 -1.20 12.96
C ALA A 66 7.54 -1.01 11.75
N ALA A 67 7.69 -2.04 10.90
CA ALA A 67 8.49 -1.96 9.68
C ALA A 67 7.90 -0.97 8.66
N ALA A 68 6.57 -0.96 8.50
CA ALA A 68 5.87 -0.02 7.63
C ALA A 68 6.10 1.43 8.07
N LEU A 69 6.01 1.72 9.38
CA LEU A 69 6.25 3.05 9.92
C LEU A 69 7.66 3.55 9.64
N GLY A 70 8.68 2.71 9.86
CA GLY A 70 10.05 3.04 9.54
C GLY A 70 10.26 3.34 8.05
N THR A 71 9.57 2.60 7.18
CA THR A 71 9.64 2.74 5.73
C THR A 71 8.99 4.04 5.24
N ILE A 72 7.79 4.35 5.73
CA ILE A 72 7.04 5.58 5.36
C ILE A 72 7.77 6.83 5.86
N LYS A 73 8.34 6.80 7.07
CA LYS A 73 9.19 7.90 7.58
C LYS A 73 10.42 8.16 6.70
N GLY A 74 10.84 7.18 5.90
CA GLY A 74 11.89 7.31 4.89
C GLY A 74 11.41 7.67 3.48
N ASN A 75 10.16 8.12 3.31
CA ASN A 75 9.52 8.42 2.02
C ASN A 75 9.57 7.25 1.01
N ARG A 76 9.41 6.02 1.52
CA ARG A 76 9.42 4.79 0.71
C ARG A 76 8.05 4.12 0.70
N ASP A 77 7.78 3.41 -0.38
CA ASP A 77 6.55 2.67 -0.55
C ASP A 77 6.48 1.47 0.41
N VAL A 78 5.29 1.23 0.96
CA VAL A 78 4.97 -0.01 1.68
C VAL A 78 3.99 -0.79 0.84
N VAL A 79 4.40 -1.99 0.42
CA VAL A 79 3.56 -2.91 -0.36
C VAL A 79 3.56 -4.25 0.33
N ASN A 80 2.37 -4.77 0.63
CA ASN A 80 2.19 -6.12 1.12
C ASN A 80 0.97 -6.76 0.45
N GLY A 81 1.00 -8.08 0.37
CA GLY A 81 -0.11 -8.85 -0.16
C GLY A 81 -0.21 -10.23 0.47
N TRP A 82 -1.42 -10.78 0.40
CA TRP A 82 -1.82 -12.02 1.03
C TRP A 82 -2.70 -12.81 0.08
N TRP A 83 -2.47 -14.12 0.01
CA TRP A 83 -3.40 -15.04 -0.62
C TRP A 83 -4.64 -15.20 0.26
N GLY A 84 -5.81 -15.14 -0.35
CA GLY A 84 -7.06 -15.50 0.29
C GLY A 84 -7.18 -17.02 0.49
N LYS A 85 -8.04 -17.44 1.42
CA LYS A 85 -8.34 -18.85 1.71
C LYS A 85 -8.61 -19.63 0.42
N GLY A 86 -7.92 -20.76 0.26
CA GLY A 86 -8.03 -21.59 -0.93
C GLY A 86 -7.23 -21.09 -2.15
N GLY A 87 -6.46 -20.00 -2.02
CA GLY A 87 -5.42 -19.61 -2.96
C GLY A 87 -5.87 -19.00 -4.29
N THR A 88 -7.16 -18.69 -4.46
CA THR A 88 -7.72 -18.20 -5.74
C THR A 88 -7.81 -16.69 -5.84
N THR A 89 -7.60 -15.98 -4.73
CA THR A 89 -7.68 -14.51 -4.65
C THR A 89 -6.43 -13.94 -4.01
N PHE A 90 -6.03 -12.75 -4.45
CA PHE A 90 -4.89 -12.03 -3.88
C PHE A 90 -5.36 -10.66 -3.41
N PHE A 91 -5.08 -10.34 -2.15
CA PHE A 91 -5.36 -9.05 -1.56
C PHE A 91 -4.05 -8.32 -1.35
N ALA A 92 -3.95 -7.07 -1.83
CA ALA A 92 -2.75 -6.26 -1.68
C ALA A 92 -3.11 -4.85 -1.21
N ILE A 93 -2.29 -4.30 -0.34
CA ILE A 93 -2.37 -2.90 0.08
C ILE A 93 -1.04 -2.24 -0.25
N HIS A 94 -1.13 -1.10 -0.94
CA HIS A 94 0.02 -0.32 -1.38
C HIS A 94 -0.12 1.09 -0.79
N LEU A 95 0.76 1.45 0.15
CA LEU A 95 0.97 2.84 0.56
C LEU A 95 2.13 3.39 -0.26
N ILE A 96 1.84 4.42 -1.06
CA ILE A 96 2.80 4.98 -1.99
C ILE A 96 3.26 6.33 -1.46
N ALA A 97 4.56 6.44 -1.20
CA ALA A 97 5.15 7.66 -0.71
C ALA A 97 5.21 8.71 -1.82
N CYS A 98 4.93 9.95 -1.45
CA CYS A 98 5.16 11.08 -2.32
C CYS A 98 5.65 12.31 -1.52
N PRO A 99 6.78 12.95 -1.90
CA PRO A 99 7.68 12.59 -3.00
C PRO A 99 8.27 11.19 -2.83
N ASN A 100 8.36 10.42 -3.92
CA ASN A 100 8.82 9.03 -3.86
C ASN A 100 10.35 8.97 -3.84
N PHE A 101 10.92 8.17 -2.94
CA PHE A 101 12.37 8.02 -2.82
C PHE A 101 13.06 7.49 -4.10
N TRP A 102 12.46 6.53 -4.82
CA TRP A 102 13.06 5.88 -5.99
C TRP A 102 12.70 6.54 -7.32
N ARG A 103 11.55 7.21 -7.37
CA ARG A 103 11.03 7.95 -8.52
C ARG A 103 10.70 9.39 -8.15
N PRO A 104 11.69 10.21 -7.77
CA PRO A 104 11.47 11.60 -7.39
C PRO A 104 10.90 12.47 -8.53
N GLU A 105 10.99 12.00 -9.78
CA GLU A 105 10.40 12.63 -10.96
C GLU A 105 8.87 12.46 -11.05
N HIS A 106 8.29 11.49 -10.33
CA HIS A 106 6.84 11.29 -10.31
C HIS A 106 6.18 12.33 -9.42
N ALA A 107 5.28 13.13 -9.98
CA ALA A 107 4.52 14.12 -9.24
C ALA A 107 3.53 13.46 -8.27
N CYS A 108 3.27 14.10 -7.12
CA CYS A 108 2.25 13.59 -6.22
C CYS A 108 0.85 13.75 -6.81
N PRO A 109 -0.08 12.87 -6.42
CA PRO A 109 -1.46 13.02 -6.80
C PRO A 109 -1.97 14.37 -6.28
N LEU A 110 -2.90 14.98 -7.03
CA LEU A 110 -3.54 16.24 -6.67
C LEU A 110 -2.62 17.48 -6.62
N GLY A 111 -1.39 17.39 -7.16
CA GLY A 111 -0.48 18.53 -7.23
C GLY A 111 0.16 18.91 -5.90
N LEU A 112 0.07 18.03 -4.90
CA LEU A 112 0.77 18.17 -3.64
C LEU A 112 2.29 18.05 -3.89
N ARG A 113 3.10 18.81 -3.15
CA ARG A 113 4.56 18.72 -3.17
C ARG A 113 5.06 18.42 -1.77
#